data_AF-F0YFR9-F1
#
_entry.id   AF-F0YFR9-F1
#
_cell.length_a   1.000
_cell.length_b   1.000
_cell.length_c   1.000
_cell.angle_alpha   90.00
_cell.angle_beta   90.00
_cell.angle_gamma   90.00
#
_symmetry.space_group_name_H-M   'P 1'
#
loop_
_entity.id
_entity.type
_entity.pdbx_description
1 polymer ?
#
loop_
_entity_poly.entity_id
_entity_poly.type
_entity_poly.pdbx_seq_one_letter_code
_entity_poly.pdbx_strand_id
1 'polypeptide(L)' 'MEAMHARNAPRVLAMIHNLKGLYTKVGQVLSVRTDELPAAYVAELSTLQDALPPRPFRGVRAQVRRTLG' A
#
# COMPACT_ATOMS: atom_id res chain seq x y z
N MET A 1 19.37 16.68 -1.14
CA MET A 1 18.66 15.57 -1.82
C MET A 1 17.59 14.98 -0.91
N GLU A 2 17.91 14.64 0.34
CA GLU A 2 16.97 14.08 1.34
C GLU A 2 15.74 14.94 1.64
N ALA A 3 15.90 16.27 1.76
CA ALA A 3 14.77 17.20 1.93
C ALA A 3 13.77 17.16 0.74
N MET A 4 14.23 16.87 -0.47
CA MET A 4 13.34 16.71 -1.62
C MET A 4 12.56 15.40 -1.56
N HIS A 5 13.19 14.31 -1.10
CA HIS A 5 12.53 13.02 -0.91
C HIS A 5 11.48 13.09 0.19
N ALA A 6 11.79 13.69 1.34
CA ALA A 6 10.83 13.91 2.42
C ALA A 6 9.61 14.73 1.95
N ARG A 7 9.84 15.72 1.08
CA ARG A 7 8.76 16.53 0.50
C ARG A 7 7.89 15.75 -0.49
N ASN A 8 8.43 14.76 -1.19
CA ASN A 8 7.78 14.09 -2.32
C ASN A 8 7.21 12.71 -1.98
N ALA A 9 7.74 12.01 -0.98
CA ALA A 9 7.25 10.70 -0.58
C ALA A 9 5.75 10.67 -0.23
N PRO A 10 5.21 11.65 0.53
CA PRO A 10 3.76 11.70 0.79
C PRO A 10 2.93 11.92 -0.48
N ARG A 11 3.47 12.64 -1.48
CA ARG A 11 2.77 12.87 -2.76
C ARG A 11 2.64 11.57 -3.57
N VAL A 12 3.71 10.76 -3.56
CA VAL A 12 3.70 9.46 -4.24
C VAL A 12 2.72 8.50 -3.55
N LEU A 13 2.71 8.47 -2.22
CA LEU A 13 1.74 7.68 -1.45
C LEU A 13 0.30 8.08 -1.78
N ALA A 14 -0.01 9.39 -1.77
CA ALA A 14 -1.34 9.90 -2.13
C ALA A 14 -1.76 9.52 -3.56
N MET A 15 -0.83 9.58 -4.52
CA MET A 15 -1.09 9.16 -5.90
C MET A 15 -1.42 7.66 -5.98
N ILE A 16 -0.68 6.82 -5.26
CA ILE A 16 -0.94 5.37 -5.19
C ILE A 16 -2.32 5.08 -4.60
N HIS A 17 -2.71 5.78 -3.53
CA HIS A 17 -4.05 5.65 -2.94
C HIS A 17 -5.17 6.07 -3.91
N ASN A 18 -4.94 7.09 -4.73
CA ASN A 18 -5.92 7.55 -5.72
C ASN A 18 -6.09 6.57 -6.87
N LEU A 19 -4.99 6.00 -7.37
CA LEU A 19 -5.01 5.06 -8.50
C LEU A 19 -5.55 3.67 -8.11
N LYS A 20 -5.34 3.24 -6.85
CA LYS A 20 -5.81 1.96 -6.29
C LYS A 20 -5.35 0.73 -7.08
N GLY A 21 -5.81 -0.45 -6.66
CA GLY A 21 -5.63 -1.71 -7.40
C GLY A 21 -4.17 -2.08 -7.61
N LEU A 22 -3.74 -2.13 -8.88
CA LEU A 22 -2.36 -2.47 -9.27
C LEU A 22 -1.34 -1.57 -8.58
N TYR A 23 -1.59 -0.26 -8.50
CA TYR A 23 -0.64 0.69 -7.95
C TYR A 23 -0.42 0.52 -6.45
N THR A 24 -1.45 0.07 -5.72
CA THR A 24 -1.32 -0.32 -4.31
C THR A 24 -0.37 -1.51 -4.18
N LYS A 25 -0.47 -2.50 -5.07
CA LYS A 25 0.42 -3.67 -5.09
C LYS A 25 1.87 -3.29 -5.41
N VAL A 26 2.06 -2.38 -6.38
CA VAL A 26 3.39 -1.84 -6.71
C VAL A 26 3.98 -1.11 -5.51
N GLY A 27 3.21 -0.25 -4.84
CA GLY A 27 3.66 0.44 -3.62
C GLY A 27 4.09 -0.53 -2.51
N GLN A 28 3.36 -1.63 -2.31
CA GLN A 28 3.69 -2.68 -1.34
C GLN A 28 4.99 -3.45 -1.69
N VAL A 29 5.25 -3.66 -2.98
CA VAL A 29 6.51 -4.30 -3.43
C VAL A 29 7.69 -3.33 -3.26
N LEU A 30 7.48 -2.06 -3.56
CA LEU A 30 8.50 -1.03 -3.40
C LEU A 30 8.84 -0.79 -1.92
N SER A 31 7.86 -0.88 -1.01
CA SER A 31 8.12 -0.66 0.42
C SER A 31 9.05 -1.69 1.07
N VAL A 32 9.22 -2.88 0.49
CA VAL A 32 10.18 -3.89 0.98
C VAL A 32 11.58 -3.80 0.35
N ARG A 33 11.76 -2.92 -0.64
CA ARG A 33 13.05 -2.73 -1.33
C ARG A 33 13.83 -1.56 -0.73
N THR A 34 14.22 -1.73 0.53
CA THR A 34 14.87 -0.67 1.32
C THR A 34 16.23 -0.24 0.80
N ASP A 35 16.90 -1.09 0.03
CA ASP A 35 18.24 -0.82 -0.52
C ASP A 35 18.20 0.00 -1.83
N GLU A 36 17.04 0.06 -2.50
CA GLU A 36 16.87 0.73 -3.80
C GLU A 36 16.18 2.10 -3.68
N LEU A 37 15.54 2.39 -2.55
CA LEU A 37 14.70 3.58 -2.35
C LEU A 37 15.18 4.44 -1.18
N PRO A 38 15.10 5.78 -1.29
CA PRO A 38 15.37 6.65 -0.15
C PRO A 38 14.43 6.34 1.02
N ALA A 39 14.95 6.42 2.25
CA ALA A 39 14.23 6.07 3.48
C ALA A 39 12.84 6.74 3.62
N ALA A 40 12.70 7.98 3.15
CA ALA A 40 11.41 8.68 3.15
C ALA A 40 10.32 7.96 2.34
N TYR A 41 10.66 7.36 1.19
CA TYR A 41 9.69 6.60 0.40
C TYR A 41 9.36 5.26 1.05
N VAL A 42 10.35 4.57 1.61
CA VAL A 42 10.15 3.31 2.32
C VAL A 42 9.18 3.50 3.49
N ALA A 43 9.37 4.56 4.28
CA ALA A 43 8.52 4.89 5.42
C ALA A 43 7.05 5.11 4.99
N GLU A 44 6.83 5.96 3.99
CA GLU A 44 5.49 6.25 3.49
C GLU A 44 4.82 5.04 2.84
N LEU A 45 5.54 4.30 1.97
CA LEU A 45 5.00 3.15 1.25
C LEU A 45 4.72 1.95 2.16
N SER A 46 5.44 1.81 3.28
CA SER A 46 5.18 0.74 4.27
C SER A 46 3.76 0.81 4.84
N THR A 47 3.17 2.00 4.91
CA THR A 47 1.77 2.17 5.34
C THR A 47 0.76 1.45 4.44
N LEU A 48 1.11 1.16 3.18
CA LEU A 48 0.27 0.41 2.25
C LEU A 48 0.16 -1.09 2.60
N GLN A 49 1.06 -1.61 3.44
CA GLN A 49 1.04 -3.01 3.87
C GLN A 49 -0.01 -3.25 4.96
N ASP A 50 -0.13 -2.31 5.90
CA ASP A 50 -0.98 -2.45 7.09
C ASP A 50 -2.41 -1.92 6.91
N ALA A 51 -2.67 -1.14 5.86
CA ALA A 51 -3.90 -0.35 5.70
C ALA A 51 -5.07 -1.05 4.97
N LEU A 52 -5.27 -2.37 5.12
CA LEU A 52 -6.53 -2.96 4.66
C LEU A 52 -7.63 -2.62 5.69
N PRO A 53 -8.57 -1.71 5.38
CA PRO A 53 -9.67 -1.43 6.29
C PRO A 53 -10.43 -2.74 6.57
N PRO A 54 -10.86 -2.98 7.82
CA PRO A 54 -11.57 -4.19 8.17
C PRO A 54 -12.82 -4.32 7.29
N ARG A 55 -12.82 -5.33 6.41
CA ARG A 55 -13.97 -5.60 5.55
C ARG A 55 -15.09 -6.23 6.40
N PRO A 56 -16.37 -5.90 6.15
CA PRO A 56 -17.48 -6.51 6.89
C PRO A 56 -17.43 -8.04 6.77
N PHE A 57 -17.42 -8.72 7.92
CA PHE A 57 -17.32 -10.19 7.99
C PHE A 57 -18.38 -10.90 7.15
N ARG A 58 -19.57 -10.30 7.01
CA ARG A 58 -20.67 -10.85 6.19
C ARG A 58 -20.26 -11.08 4.73
N GLY A 59 -19.49 -10.18 4.13
CA GLY A 59 -19.02 -10.32 2.75
C GLY A 59 -17.99 -11.43 2.61
N VAL A 60 -17.07 -11.53 3.57
CA VAL A 60 -16.05 -12.59 3.63
C VAL A 60 -16.71 -13.97 3.80
N ARG A 61 -17.66 -14.10 4.72
CA ARG A 61 -18.39 -15.36 4.96
C ARG A 61 -19.16 -15.84 3.72
N ALA A 62 -19.78 -14.91 3.00
CA ALA A 62 -20.50 -15.25 1.76
C ALA A 62 -19.56 -15.74 0.66
N GLN A 63 -18.39 -15.11 0.51
CA GLN A 63 -17.35 -15.53 -0.44
C GLN A 63 -16.81 -16.92 -0.09
N VAL A 64 -16.43 -17.15 1.16
CA VAL A 64 -15.89 -18.44 1.62
C VAL A 64 -16.90 -19.57 1.41
N ARG A 65 -18.18 -19.35 1.74
CA ARG A 65 -19.24 -20.35 1.55
C ARG A 65 -19.52 -20.65 0.07
N ARG A 66 -19.27 -19.70 -0.84
CA ARG A 66 -19.40 -19.92 -2.29
C ARG A 66 -18.23 -20.72 -2.85
N THR A 67 -17.01 -20.54 -2.33
CA THR A 67 -15.80 -21.18 -2.86
C THR A 67 -15.55 -22.57 -2.29
N LEU A 68 -16.02 -22.84 -1.06
CA LEU A 68 -15.82 -24.12 -0.35
C LEU A 68 -17.13 -24.92 -0.16
N GLY A 69 -18.21 -24.51 -0.83
CA GLY A 69 -19.52 -25.16 -0.78
C GLY A 69 -19.76 -26.02 -2.00
#